data_AF-A0A8J3K647-F1
#
_entry.id   AF-A0A8J3K647-F1
#
_cell.length_a   1.000
_cell.length_b   1.000
_cell.length_c   1.000
_cell.angle_alpha   90.00
_cell.angle_beta   90.00
_cell.angle_gamma   90.00
#
_symmetry.space_group_name_H-M   'P 1'
#
loop_
_entity.id
_entity.type
_entity.pdbx_description
1 polymer ?
#
loop_
_entity_poly.entity_id
_entity_poly.type
_entity_poly.pdbx_seq_one_letter_code
_entity_poly.pdbx_strand_id
1 'polypeptide(L)'
;MRIVTGLSALVYMPFYLVLVYALVRGRNWIQLPAVVYATMISTITGIIVFGVEFFGEPQWQTPNPVKFLSFNLPYVLLPLLLLVRMRRPEPFARRF
;
A
#
# COMPACT_ATOMS: atom_id res chain seq x y z
N MET A 1 8.84 -11.46 14.76
CA MET A 1 7.43 -11.02 14.57
C MET A 1 7.02 -9.80 15.40
N ARG A 2 7.31 -9.70 16.72
CA ARG A 2 6.81 -8.60 17.60
C ARG A 2 7.10 -7.15 17.15
N ILE A 3 8.29 -6.89 16.61
CA ILE A 3 8.69 -5.55 16.14
C ILE A 3 7.90 -5.14 14.89
N VAL A 4 7.64 -6.09 13.98
CA VAL A 4 6.85 -5.87 12.76
C VAL A 4 5.38 -5.59 13.09
N THR A 5 4.84 -6.29 14.10
CA THR A 5 3.47 -6.04 14.59
C THR A 5 3.35 -4.68 15.27
N GLY A 6 4.35 -4.28 16.06
CA GLY A 6 4.39 -2.97 16.73
C GLY A 6 4.49 -1.79 15.74
N LEU A 7 5.37 -1.90 14.74
CA LEU A 7 5.44 -0.94 13.62
C LEU A 7 4.09 -0.84 12.91
N SER A 8 3.43 -1.98 12.67
CA SER A 8 2.18 -1.97 11.94
C SER A 8 1.04 -1.28 12.71
N ALA A 9 0.93 -1.54 14.01
CA ALA A 9 -0.12 -0.95 14.84
C ALA A 9 0.14 0.54 15.17
N LEU A 10 1.39 0.94 15.41
CA LEU A 10 1.72 2.28 15.88
C LEU A 10 2.11 3.25 14.77
N VAL A 11 2.58 2.76 13.62
CA VAL A 11 3.02 3.63 12.51
C VAL A 11 1.97 3.70 11.41
N TYR A 12 1.44 2.56 10.92
CA TYR A 12 0.48 2.61 9.82
C TYR A 12 -0.88 3.15 10.25
N MET A 13 -1.37 2.82 11.44
CA MET A 13 -2.70 3.27 11.86
C MET A 13 -2.79 4.80 11.97
N PRO A 14 -1.87 5.51 12.64
CA PRO A 14 -1.86 6.97 12.61
C PRO A 14 -1.60 7.54 11.21
N PHE A 15 -0.73 6.89 10.43
CA PHE A 15 -0.47 7.31 9.05
C PHE A 15 -1.73 7.27 8.19
N TYR A 16 -2.60 6.26 8.33
CA TYR A 16 -3.85 6.18 7.59
C TYR A 16 -4.79 7.34 7.91
N LEU A 17 -4.91 7.72 9.19
CA LEU A 17 -5.72 8.89 9.58
C LEU A 17 -5.20 10.18 8.94
N VAL A 18 -3.88 10.38 8.98
CA VAL A 18 -3.21 11.53 8.38
C VAL A 18 -3.34 11.53 6.85
N LEU A 19 -3.18 10.38 6.21
CA LEU A 19 -3.34 10.21 4.77
C LEU A 19 -4.77 10.58 4.35
N VAL A 20 -5.79 10.02 5.00
CA VAL A 20 -7.20 10.35 4.70
C VAL A 20 -7.45 11.84 4.88
N TYR A 21 -7.02 12.43 6.00
CA TYR A 21 -7.17 13.86 6.25
C TYR A 21 -6.51 14.70 5.14
N ALA A 22 -5.28 14.37 4.75
CA ALA A 22 -4.54 15.10 3.73
C ALA A 22 -5.13 14.94 2.34
N LEU A 23 -5.64 13.75 1.98
CA LEU A 23 -6.36 13.49 0.73
C LEU A 23 -7.64 14.32 0.64
N VAL A 24 -8.45 14.35 1.72
CA VAL A 24 -9.71 15.10 1.78
C VAL A 24 -9.46 16.62 1.74
N ARG A 25 -8.42 17.11 2.42
CA ARG A 25 -8.08 18.54 2.47
C ARG A 25 -7.17 19.01 1.34
N GLY A 26 -6.77 18.12 0.43
CA GLY A 26 -5.92 18.45 -0.71
C GLY A 26 -4.53 18.96 -0.33
N ARG A 27 -3.87 18.34 0.65
CA ARG A 27 -2.57 18.79 1.17
C ARG A 27 -1.40 18.16 0.41
N ASN A 28 -0.70 18.94 -0.42
CA ASN A 28 0.43 18.45 -1.23
C ASN A 28 1.59 17.83 -0.44
N TRP A 29 1.83 18.26 0.81
CA TRP A 29 2.93 17.74 1.63
C TRP A 29 2.86 16.21 1.88
N ILE A 30 1.65 15.61 1.79
CA ILE A 30 1.48 14.16 2.00
C ILE A 30 2.05 13.33 0.86
N GLN A 31 2.41 13.94 -0.26
CA GLN A 31 2.84 13.23 -1.46
C GLN A 31 4.02 12.30 -1.19
N LEU A 32 5.11 12.81 -0.62
CA LEU A 32 6.31 12.01 -0.38
C LEU A 32 6.02 10.85 0.60
N PRO A 33 5.40 11.06 1.78
CA PRO A 33 4.97 9.96 2.64
C PRO A 33 4.06 8.94 1.95
N ALA A 34 3.10 9.41 1.14
CA ALA A 34 2.17 8.54 0.40
C ALA A 34 2.90 7.69 -0.64
N VAL A 35 3.87 8.25 -1.36
CA VAL A 35 4.68 7.52 -2.35
C VAL A 35 5.55 6.47 -1.68
N VAL A 36 6.21 6.80 -0.56
CA VAL A 36 7.03 5.86 0.21
C VAL A 36 6.18 4.69 0.70
N TYR A 37 5.07 4.99 1.38
CA TYR A 37 4.12 3.98 1.86
C TYR A 37 3.63 3.10 0.71
N ALA A 38 3.14 3.70 -0.36
CA ALA A 38 2.51 2.97 -1.45
C ALA A 38 3.49 2.07 -2.20
N THR A 39 4.72 2.55 -2.40
CA THR A 39 5.79 1.75 -3.00
C THR A 39 6.13 0.57 -2.12
N MET A 40 6.30 0.78 -0.82
CA MET A 40 6.67 -0.28 0.12
C MET A 40 5.61 -1.38 0.19
N ILE A 41 4.33 -1.02 0.34
CA ILE A 41 3.24 -2.01 0.40
C ILE A 41 3.07 -2.75 -0.93
N SER A 42 3.19 -2.05 -2.06
CA SER A 42 3.11 -2.68 -3.39
C SER A 42 4.23 -3.70 -3.61
N THR A 43 5.46 -3.36 -3.21
CA THR A 43 6.61 -4.26 -3.32
C THR A 43 6.47 -5.46 -2.39
N ILE A 44 6.13 -5.24 -1.12
CA ILE A 44 5.98 -6.34 -0.15
C ILE A 44 4.85 -7.28 -0.60
N THR A 45 3.67 -6.75 -0.88
CA THR A 45 2.51 -7.61 -1.17
C THR A 45 2.55 -8.16 -2.59
N GLY A 46 2.75 -7.28 -3.58
CA GLY A 46 2.63 -7.61 -4.99
C GLY A 46 3.82 -8.36 -5.56
N ILE A 47 5.01 -8.23 -4.97
CA ILE A 47 6.22 -8.95 -5.42
C ILE A 47 6.55 -10.08 -4.46
N ILE A 48 6.76 -9.78 -3.17
CA ILE A 48 7.25 -10.79 -2.22
C ILE A 48 6.14 -11.80 -1.88
N VAL A 49 5.00 -11.32 -1.36
CA VAL A 49 3.93 -12.22 -0.89
C VAL A 49 3.31 -12.98 -2.08
N PHE A 50 3.00 -12.29 -3.17
CA PHE A 50 2.48 -12.96 -4.38
C PHE A 50 3.52 -13.90 -5.00
N GLY A 51 4.79 -13.53 -5.01
CA GLY A 51 5.88 -14.37 -5.49
C GLY A 51 5.94 -15.71 -4.76
N VAL A 52 5.89 -15.68 -3.42
CA VAL A 52 5.91 -16.89 -2.60
C VAL A 52 4.63 -17.72 -2.78
N GLU A 53 3.46 -17.07 -2.74
CA GLU A 53 2.18 -17.76 -2.76
C GLU A 53 1.82 -18.37 -4.13
N PHE A 54 2.37 -17.85 -5.23
CA PHE A 54 2.14 -18.37 -6.58
C PHE A 54 3.31 -19.16 -7.17
N PHE A 55 4.55 -18.85 -6.78
CA PHE A 55 5.76 -19.39 -7.41
C PHE A 55 6.76 -19.96 -6.41
N GLY A 56 6.47 -19.92 -5.11
CA GLY A 56 7.31 -20.49 -4.07
C GLY A 56 7.28 -22.03 -4.05
N GLU A 57 7.93 -22.62 -3.05
CA GLU A 57 7.88 -24.08 -2.86
C GLU A 57 6.44 -24.55 -2.61
N PRO A 58 6.06 -25.78 -3.01
CA PRO A 58 4.67 -26.26 -2.95
C PRO A 58 4.01 -26.14 -1.57
N GLN A 59 4.81 -26.24 -0.50
CA GLN A 59 4.36 -26.10 0.90
C GLN A 59 3.96 -24.67 1.30
N TRP A 60 4.41 -23.66 0.55
CA TRP A 60 4.13 -22.24 0.79
C TRP A 60 3.19 -21.62 -0.24
N GLN A 61 2.77 -22.39 -1.25
CA GLN A 61 1.84 -21.92 -2.27
C GLN A 61 0.40 -21.88 -1.74
N THR A 62 -0.38 -20.93 -2.25
CA THR A 62 -1.76 -20.78 -1.83
C THR A 62 -2.62 -21.93 -2.36
N PRO A 63 -3.33 -22.68 -1.48
CA PRO A 63 -4.24 -23.72 -1.94
C PRO A 63 -5.52 -23.15 -2.58
N ASN A 64 -5.81 -21.87 -2.37
CA ASN A 64 -6.97 -21.19 -2.96
C ASN A 64 -6.59 -19.78 -3.44
N PRO A 65 -6.13 -19.67 -4.70
CA PRO A 65 -5.78 -18.40 -5.35
C PRO A 65 -6.87 -17.33 -5.29
N VAL A 66 -8.13 -17.71 -5.47
CA VAL A 66 -9.24 -16.75 -5.53
C VAL A 66 -9.45 -16.10 -4.17
N LYS A 67 -9.48 -16.92 -3.10
CA LYS A 67 -9.58 -16.42 -1.73
C LYS A 67 -8.37 -15.53 -1.41
N PHE A 68 -7.16 -16.00 -1.71
CA PHE A 68 -5.94 -15.24 -1.47
C PHE A 68 -5.96 -13.87 -2.16
N LEU A 69 -6.29 -13.82 -3.45
CA LEU A 69 -6.38 -12.56 -4.19
C LEU A 69 -7.49 -11.67 -3.62
N SER A 70 -8.65 -12.20 -3.26
CA SER A 70 -9.75 -11.37 -2.73
C SER A 70 -9.37 -10.55 -1.49
N PHE A 71 -8.50 -11.08 -0.63
CA PHE A 71 -8.01 -10.38 0.56
C PHE A 71 -6.77 -9.52 0.31
N ASN A 72 -5.87 -9.93 -0.60
CA ASN A 72 -4.57 -9.27 -0.77
C ASN A 72 -4.51 -8.30 -1.95
N LEU A 73 -5.34 -8.49 -2.98
CA LEU A 73 -5.38 -7.62 -4.16
C LEU A 73 -5.66 -6.14 -3.81
N PRO A 74 -6.56 -5.80 -2.86
CA PRO A 74 -6.77 -4.41 -2.45
C PRO A 74 -5.50 -3.73 -1.91
N TYR A 75 -4.62 -4.49 -1.24
CA TYR A 75 -3.34 -3.98 -0.73
C TYR A 75 -2.33 -3.68 -1.84
N VAL A 76 -2.54 -4.15 -3.07
CA VAL A 76 -1.71 -3.80 -4.21
C VAL A 76 -2.39 -2.68 -5.01
N LEU A 77 -3.67 -2.86 -5.33
CA LEU A 77 -4.40 -1.93 -6.20
C LEU A 77 -4.55 -0.53 -5.59
N LEU A 78 -4.88 -0.43 -4.29
CA LEU A 78 -5.07 0.88 -3.65
C LEU A 78 -3.76 1.67 -3.56
N PRO A 79 -2.62 1.09 -3.14
CA PRO A 79 -1.32 1.74 -3.24
C PRO A 79 -0.91 2.13 -4.66
N LEU A 80 -1.13 1.28 -5.67
CA LEU A 80 -0.83 1.64 -7.06
C LEU A 80 -1.68 2.82 -7.53
N LEU A 81 -2.97 2.85 -7.19
CA LEU A 81 -3.84 3.99 -7.48
C LEU A 81 -3.37 5.26 -6.76
N LEU A 82 -2.91 5.13 -5.52
CA LEU A 82 -2.32 6.23 -4.76
C LEU A 82 -1.05 6.77 -5.45
N LEU A 83 -0.16 5.90 -5.94
CA LEU A 83 1.02 6.31 -6.72
C LEU A 83 0.62 7.07 -7.99
N VAL A 84 -0.35 6.55 -8.74
CA VAL A 84 -0.87 7.23 -9.95
C VAL A 84 -1.45 8.60 -9.59
N ARG A 85 -2.16 8.70 -8.45
CA ARG A 85 -2.71 9.96 -7.95
C ARG A 85 -1.61 10.96 -7.55
N MET A 86 -0.50 10.48 -7.03
CA MET A 86 0.64 11.26 -6.52
C MET A 86 1.74 11.53 -7.57
N ARG A 87 1.54 11.16 -8.83
CA ARG A 87 2.57 11.25 -9.90
C ARG A 87 3.01 12.67 -10.29
N ARG A 88 2.27 13.71 -9.90
CA ARG A 88 2.57 15.11 -10.26
C ARG A 88 3.24 15.83 -9.09
N PRO A 89 4.16 16.79 -9.31
CA PRO A 89 4.82 17.54 -8.24
C PRO A 89 3.85 18.23 -7.26
N GLU A 90 2.67 18.63 -7.74
CA GLU A 90 1.58 19.13 -6.89
C GLU A 90 0.29 18.34 -7.17
N PRO A 91 0.06 17.21 -6.46
CA PRO A 91 -1.06 16.32 -6.74
C PRO A 91 -2.43 17.01 -6.56
N PHE A 92 -2.54 18.03 -5.72
CA PHE A 92 -3.80 18.69 -5.38
C PHE A 92 -3.93 20.11 -5.94
N ALA A 93 -3.00 20.56 -6.76
CA ALA A 93 -3.14 21.85 -7.44
C ALA A 93 -4.42 21.86 -8.30
N ARG A 94 -5.22 22.92 -8.17
CA ARG A 94 -6.41 23.12 -9.00
C ARG A 94 -5.94 23.48 -10.42
N ARG A 95 -6.54 22.84 -11.43
CA ARG A 95 -6.43 23.31 -12.81
C ARG A 95 -7.26 24.59 -12.90
N PHE A 96 -6.58 25.73 -13.05
CA PHE A 96 -7.18 26.99 -13.46
C PHE A 96 -7.37 26.97 -14.98
#